data_AF-A0A2G5B5N5-F1
#
_entry.id   AF-A0A2G5B5N5-F1
#
_cell.length_a   1.000
_cell.length_b   1.000
_cell.length_c   1.000
_cell.angle_alpha   90.00
_cell.angle_beta   90.00
_cell.angle_gamma   90.00
#
_symmetry.space_group_name_H-M   'P 1'
#
loop_
_entity.id
_entity.type
_entity.pdbx_description
1 polymer ?
#
loop_
_entity_poly.entity_id
_entity_poly.type
_entity_poly.pdbx_seq_one_letter_code
_entity_poly.pdbx_strand_id
1 'polypeptide(L)'
;MGIGRHLVLLALVALGGSLVYIHITHALNILGIGKRYINVNTTSCRQIGHGVLHGCEDIVVDPHTGLAYLACGSLSPRQHWLNPDDEYDFLHESEADHVFVMAEDDSYSEVKLLELSPNGDTVAFSQDLRLHGFDIYWDPEDPQSMTFMFINHQLDHDAVSIFSYLSGSDYMLHMETVKSELLWSANNIVATSQRGFYATNDERFPRGAMRKISNNLRLPDGHITYRNNSGHFSIAAANIRYPNGIARYQDQIYVASCTDPGVQIYQPDEGGRLDYQGRVIYNDSIPDNIFVDPLNGQIYSTTFLKARETRKFFKSPSLNTTKEAGTKLLRLTPRSNPSHGFDIEALLIDSGELMPTATIAAIQRRNQIQRVLIGCVMCNFLVVCDNVLLKKY
;
A
#
# COMPACT_ATOMS: atom_id res chain seq x y z
N MET A 1 -47.86 29.21 -16.93
CA MET A 1 -46.38 29.19 -16.90
C MET A 1 -45.74 29.16 -15.50
N GLY A 2 -46.46 29.42 -14.39
CA GLY A 2 -45.86 29.44 -13.03
C GLY A 2 -45.61 28.07 -12.39
N ILE A 3 -46.53 27.12 -12.52
CA ILE A 3 -46.47 25.82 -11.82
C ILE A 3 -45.24 24.98 -12.25
N GLY A 4 -44.91 24.97 -13.54
CA GLY A 4 -43.74 24.26 -14.06
C GLY A 4 -42.40 24.79 -13.52
N ARG A 5 -42.29 26.10 -13.28
CA ARG A 5 -41.08 26.70 -12.69
C ARG A 5 -40.88 26.31 -11.22
N HIS A 6 -41.97 26.24 -10.45
CA HIS A 6 -41.91 25.81 -9.05
C HIS A 6 -41.56 24.33 -8.92
N LEU A 7 -42.10 23.46 -9.80
CA LEU A 7 -41.76 22.04 -9.83
C LEU A 7 -40.29 21.80 -10.20
N VAL A 8 -39.75 22.55 -11.16
CA VAL A 8 -38.32 22.47 -11.53
C VAL A 8 -37.44 22.94 -10.38
N LEU A 9 -37.78 24.04 -9.70
CA LEU A 9 -37.02 24.52 -8.54
C LEU A 9 -37.03 23.50 -7.40
N LEU A 10 -38.18 22.90 -7.08
CA LEU A 10 -38.29 21.86 -6.06
C LEU A 10 -37.47 20.62 -6.43
N ALA A 11 -37.48 20.21 -7.70
CA ALA A 11 -36.66 19.09 -8.18
C ALA A 11 -35.15 19.38 -8.05
N LEU A 12 -34.71 20.60 -8.37
CA LEU A 12 -33.31 21.01 -8.22
C LEU A 12 -32.87 21.09 -6.75
N VAL A 13 -33.74 21.62 -5.87
CA VAL A 13 -33.47 21.64 -4.42
C VAL A 13 -33.41 20.23 -3.85
N ALA A 14 -34.35 19.35 -4.25
CA ALA A 14 -34.35 17.96 -3.83
C ALA A 14 -33.08 17.23 -4.31
N LEU A 15 -32.70 17.40 -5.59
CA LEU A 15 -31.49 16.81 -6.16
C LEU A 15 -30.23 17.33 -5.44
N GLY A 16 -30.14 18.64 -5.23
CA GLY A 16 -29.03 19.26 -4.49
C GLY A 16 -28.95 18.75 -3.05
N GLY A 17 -30.08 18.67 -2.36
CA GLY A 17 -30.17 18.10 -1.02
C GLY A 17 -29.74 16.63 -0.96
N SER A 18 -30.16 15.81 -1.93
CA SER A 18 -29.74 14.41 -2.04
C SER A 18 -28.24 14.26 -2.27
N LEU A 19 -27.65 15.06 -3.16
CA LEU A 19 -26.20 15.03 -3.40
C LEU A 19 -25.42 15.41 -2.15
N VAL A 20 -25.81 16.49 -1.47
CA VAL A 20 -25.19 16.92 -0.21
C VAL A 20 -25.32 15.82 0.86
N TYR A 21 -26.50 15.20 0.98
CA TYR A 21 -26.72 14.10 1.92
C TYR A 21 -25.82 12.90 1.63
N ILE A 22 -25.68 12.50 0.35
CA ILE A 22 -24.80 11.40 -0.07
C ILE A 22 -23.35 11.70 0.29
N HIS A 23 -22.85 12.91 -0.03
CA HIS A 23 -21.48 13.30 0.27
C HIS A 23 -21.19 13.36 1.77
N ILE A 24 -22.10 13.95 2.56
CA ILE A 24 -21.95 14.00 4.02
C ILE A 24 -22.00 12.59 4.61
N THR A 25 -22.94 11.75 4.18
CA THR A 25 -23.08 10.38 4.69
C THR A 25 -21.85 9.54 4.38
N HIS A 26 -21.33 9.62 3.15
CA HIS A 26 -20.07 8.96 2.78
C HIS A 26 -18.91 9.46 3.65
N ALA A 27 -18.75 10.77 3.82
CA ALA A 27 -17.71 11.33 4.68
C ALA A 27 -17.83 10.86 6.14
N LEU A 28 -19.04 10.82 6.72
CA LEU A 28 -19.28 10.33 8.08
C LEU A 28 -18.96 8.83 8.22
N ASN A 29 -19.31 8.02 7.22
CA ASN A 29 -18.98 6.59 7.21
C ASN A 29 -17.47 6.35 7.17
N ILE A 30 -16.74 7.06 6.29
CA ILE A 30 -15.28 6.98 6.18
C ILE A 30 -14.60 7.45 7.47
N LEU A 31 -15.09 8.53 8.08
CA LEU A 31 -14.60 8.99 9.39
C LEU A 31 -14.90 8.00 10.52
N GLY A 32 -15.87 7.11 10.33
CA GLY A 32 -16.26 6.10 11.32
C GLY A 32 -17.13 6.64 12.45
N ILE A 33 -17.77 7.80 12.27
CA ILE A 33 -18.56 8.45 13.32
C ILE A 33 -19.79 7.60 13.65
N GLY A 34 -19.92 7.17 14.90
CA GLY A 34 -21.01 6.33 15.37
C GLY A 34 -20.94 4.86 14.91
N LYS A 35 -19.86 4.43 14.27
CA LYS A 35 -19.68 3.05 13.82
C LYS A 35 -19.04 2.19 14.92
N ARG A 36 -19.49 0.95 15.01
CA ARG A 36 -18.85 -0.12 15.80
C ARG A 36 -18.63 -1.30 14.87
N TYR A 37 -17.45 -1.89 14.95
CA TYR A 37 -17.09 -3.07 14.19
C TYR A 37 -16.86 -4.21 15.18
N ILE A 38 -17.33 -5.39 14.80
CA ILE A 38 -17.07 -6.63 15.51
C ILE A 38 -16.07 -7.44 14.71
N ASN A 39 -15.25 -8.23 15.40
CA ASN A 39 -14.25 -9.05 14.73
C ASN A 39 -14.95 -10.13 13.86
N VAL A 40 -14.44 -10.31 12.65
CA VAL A 40 -14.94 -11.24 11.63
C VAL A 40 -13.76 -12.03 11.11
N ASN A 41 -13.86 -13.37 11.15
CA ASN A 41 -12.83 -14.30 10.66
C ASN A 41 -11.43 -14.15 11.26
N THR A 42 -11.30 -13.53 12.44
CA THR A 42 -10.00 -13.34 13.11
C THR A 42 -9.57 -14.52 13.99
N THR A 43 -10.41 -15.54 14.18
CA THR A 43 -10.13 -16.64 15.13
C THR A 43 -8.92 -17.50 14.77
N SER A 44 -8.52 -17.51 13.50
CA SER A 44 -7.35 -18.23 12.99
C SER A 44 -6.13 -17.33 12.81
N CYS A 45 -6.22 -16.09 13.30
CA CYS A 45 -5.15 -15.12 13.21
C CYS A 45 -4.30 -15.11 14.49
N ARG A 46 -2.99 -14.99 14.33
CA ARG A 46 -2.02 -14.86 15.41
C ARG A 46 -0.98 -13.80 15.08
N GLN A 47 -0.48 -13.12 16.11
CA GLN A 47 0.67 -12.25 16.00
C GLN A 47 1.96 -13.08 16.11
N ILE A 48 2.96 -12.74 15.31
CA ILE A 48 4.29 -13.35 15.34
C ILE A 48 5.37 -12.28 15.23
N GLY A 49 6.62 -12.64 15.50
CA GLY A 49 7.77 -11.75 15.28
C GLY A 49 7.82 -10.54 16.22
N HIS A 50 7.21 -10.63 17.40
CA HIS A 50 7.25 -9.56 18.40
C HIS A 50 8.67 -9.11 18.70
N GLY A 51 8.94 -7.81 18.58
CA GLY A 51 10.27 -7.26 18.86
C GLY A 51 11.28 -7.42 17.72
N VAL A 52 10.90 -8.02 16.59
CA VAL A 52 11.78 -8.25 15.43
C VAL A 52 11.13 -7.74 14.15
N LEU A 53 9.90 -8.18 13.85
CA LEU A 53 9.15 -7.76 12.67
C LEU A 53 8.40 -6.47 13.00
N HIS A 54 9.09 -5.34 12.86
CA HIS A 54 8.54 -4.02 13.13
C HIS A 54 8.07 -3.36 11.83
N GLY A 55 6.91 -2.71 11.88
CA GLY A 55 6.47 -1.80 10.83
C GLY A 55 6.47 -2.40 9.43
N CYS A 56 6.21 -3.71 9.29
CA CYS A 56 6.24 -4.39 8.00
C CYS A 56 5.07 -3.88 7.14
N GLU A 57 5.31 -2.81 6.39
CA GLU A 57 4.27 -2.01 5.76
C GLU A 57 3.80 -2.62 4.43
N ASP A 58 4.72 -3.26 3.71
CA ASP A 58 4.43 -3.97 2.47
C ASP A 58 5.01 -5.40 2.47
N ILE A 59 4.37 -6.27 1.69
CA ILE A 59 4.69 -7.70 1.59
C ILE A 59 4.47 -8.17 0.15
N VAL A 60 5.52 -8.74 -0.43
CA VAL A 60 5.46 -9.40 -1.74
C VAL A 60 5.73 -10.89 -1.54
N VAL A 61 4.84 -11.73 -2.08
CA VAL A 61 5.02 -13.19 -2.05
C VAL A 61 5.50 -13.64 -3.41
N ASP A 62 6.63 -14.34 -3.45
CA ASP A 62 7.11 -14.98 -4.66
C ASP A 62 6.16 -16.12 -5.09
N PRO A 63 5.50 -16.03 -6.25
CA PRO A 63 4.59 -17.07 -6.72
C PRO A 63 5.28 -18.39 -7.07
N HIS A 64 6.60 -18.38 -7.29
CA HIS A 64 7.35 -19.57 -7.67
C HIS A 64 7.74 -20.43 -6.47
N THR A 65 8.27 -19.80 -5.41
CA THR A 65 8.70 -20.52 -4.20
C THR A 65 7.67 -20.50 -3.08
N GLY A 66 6.77 -19.52 -3.05
CA GLY A 66 5.86 -19.26 -1.94
C GLY A 66 6.52 -18.53 -0.76
N LEU A 67 7.78 -18.10 -0.87
CA LEU A 67 8.43 -17.27 0.13
C LEU A 67 7.85 -15.86 0.14
N ALA A 68 7.68 -15.28 1.32
CA ALA A 68 7.23 -13.91 1.49
C ALA A 68 8.42 -13.01 1.83
N TYR A 69 8.53 -11.88 1.13
CA TYR A 69 9.49 -10.83 1.43
C TYR A 69 8.75 -9.70 2.14
N LEU A 70 9.35 -9.15 3.18
CA LEU A 70 8.74 -8.16 4.07
C LEU A 70 9.63 -6.91 4.10
N ALA A 71 9.06 -5.74 3.81
CA ALA A 71 9.70 -4.46 4.02
C ALA A 71 9.38 -3.97 5.43
N CYS A 72 10.25 -4.27 6.38
CA CYS A 72 10.07 -3.96 7.80
C CYS A 72 10.97 -2.79 8.21
N GLY A 73 10.59 -2.09 9.26
CA GLY A 73 11.32 -0.92 9.71
C GLY A 73 10.96 -0.48 11.10
N SER A 74 11.84 0.32 11.67
CA SER A 74 11.67 0.81 13.03
C SER A 74 10.55 1.84 13.13
N LEU A 75 9.78 1.76 14.22
CA LEU A 75 8.58 2.57 14.38
C LEU A 75 8.87 4.07 14.48
N SER A 76 10.01 4.43 15.08
CA SER A 76 10.41 5.84 15.24
C SER A 76 10.73 6.51 13.89
N PRO A 77 11.63 5.97 13.03
CA PRO A 77 11.81 6.44 11.65
C PRO A 77 10.51 6.53 10.85
N ARG A 78 9.62 5.55 10.99
CA ARG A 78 8.33 5.54 10.26
C ARG A 78 7.40 6.67 10.66
N GLN A 79 7.40 7.05 11.93
CA GLN A 79 6.65 8.19 12.41
C GLN A 79 7.01 9.49 11.67
N HIS A 80 8.27 9.63 11.25
CA HIS A 80 8.75 10.80 10.53
C HIS A 80 8.12 10.95 9.15
N TRP A 81 8.20 9.95 8.28
CA TRP A 81 7.62 10.06 6.95
C TRP A 81 6.08 9.99 6.95
N LEU A 82 5.46 9.38 7.97
CA LEU A 82 4.01 9.46 8.21
C LEU A 82 3.54 10.86 8.65
N ASN A 83 4.35 11.55 9.45
CA ASN A 83 4.04 12.89 9.99
C ASN A 83 5.24 13.83 9.85
N PRO A 84 5.62 14.23 8.62
CA PRO A 84 6.87 15.00 8.42
C PRO A 84 6.77 16.47 8.83
N ASP A 85 5.60 16.88 9.35
CA ASP A 85 5.41 18.18 10.00
C ASP A 85 5.79 18.18 11.48
N ASP A 86 5.95 17.01 12.09
CA ASP A 86 6.34 16.88 13.50
C ASP A 86 7.88 16.98 13.61
N GLU A 87 8.37 17.57 14.71
CA GLU A 87 9.82 17.67 14.96
C GLU A 87 10.42 16.25 15.10
N TYR A 88 11.50 15.98 14.38
CA TYR A 88 12.18 14.68 14.39
C TYR A 88 13.70 14.86 14.50
N ASP A 89 14.33 14.09 15.38
CA ASP A 89 15.78 14.15 15.64
C ASP A 89 16.52 13.12 14.77
N PHE A 90 16.88 13.55 13.56
CA PHE A 90 17.63 12.73 12.61
C PHE A 90 19.06 12.39 13.06
N LEU A 91 19.65 13.18 13.96
CA LEU A 91 21.06 13.01 14.35
C LEU A 91 21.27 11.80 15.27
N HIS A 92 20.21 11.34 15.93
CA HIS A 92 20.23 10.23 16.88
C HIS A 92 19.36 9.06 16.43
N GLU A 93 18.93 9.04 15.16
CA GLU A 93 18.23 7.92 14.57
C GLU A 93 19.20 6.73 14.45
N SER A 94 18.96 5.67 15.23
CA SER A 94 19.91 4.56 15.40
C SER A 94 19.50 3.26 14.70
N GLU A 95 18.36 3.22 14.02
CA GLU A 95 17.80 2.00 13.44
C GLU A 95 17.50 2.19 11.95
N ALA A 96 17.92 1.22 11.13
CA ALA A 96 17.65 1.16 9.70
C ALA A 96 16.49 0.21 9.42
N ASP A 97 15.87 0.35 8.25
CA ASP A 97 14.87 -0.61 7.81
C ASP A 97 15.50 -1.90 7.29
N HIS A 98 14.76 -3.00 7.41
CA HIS A 98 15.24 -4.35 7.17
C HIS A 98 14.32 -5.10 6.20
N VAL A 99 14.93 -5.92 5.34
CA VAL A 99 14.20 -6.86 4.49
C VAL A 99 14.24 -8.23 5.15
N PHE A 100 13.07 -8.83 5.37
CA PHE A 100 12.98 -10.21 5.84
C PHE A 100 12.43 -11.12 4.75
N VAL A 101 12.90 -12.35 4.72
CA VAL A 101 12.27 -13.45 3.98
C VAL A 101 11.62 -14.40 4.98
N MET A 102 10.42 -14.86 4.68
CA MET A 102 9.60 -15.69 5.56
C MET A 102 9.01 -16.90 4.82
N ALA A 103 9.16 -18.08 5.40
CA ALA A 103 8.59 -19.33 4.90
C ALA A 103 7.25 -19.67 5.57
N GLU A 104 6.55 -20.66 5.03
CA GLU A 104 5.20 -21.08 5.40
C GLU A 104 5.06 -21.71 6.80
N ASP A 105 6.17 -21.99 7.46
CA ASP A 105 6.28 -22.56 8.81
C ASP A 105 6.56 -21.50 9.90
N ASP A 106 6.40 -20.23 9.55
CA ASP A 106 6.71 -19.05 10.38
C ASP A 106 8.22 -18.81 10.62
N SER A 107 9.11 -19.58 9.98
CA SER A 107 10.53 -19.23 9.98
C SER A 107 10.77 -17.99 9.14
N TYR A 108 11.64 -17.10 9.63
CA TYR A 108 12.06 -15.91 8.93
C TYR A 108 13.52 -15.58 9.22
N SER A 109 14.17 -14.94 8.26
CA SER A 109 15.54 -14.46 8.37
C SER A 109 15.68 -13.11 7.67
N GLU A 110 16.58 -12.28 8.19
CA GLU A 110 16.93 -11.03 7.54
C GLU A 110 17.76 -11.31 6.27
N VAL A 111 17.44 -10.59 5.19
CA VAL A 111 18.23 -10.58 3.95
C VAL A 111 19.18 -9.40 4.00
N LYS A 112 20.48 -9.67 3.95
CA LYS A 112 21.51 -8.63 4.02
C LYS A 112 21.49 -7.78 2.76
N LEU A 113 21.64 -6.48 2.90
CA LEU A 113 21.80 -5.57 1.77
C LEU A 113 23.28 -5.23 1.60
N LEU A 114 23.81 -5.53 0.42
CA LEU A 114 25.22 -5.33 0.08
C LEU A 114 25.35 -4.42 -1.14
N GLU A 115 26.52 -3.83 -1.34
CA GLU A 115 26.88 -3.07 -2.55
C GLU A 115 28.31 -3.38 -2.99
N LEU A 116 28.65 -3.00 -4.22
CA LEU A 116 30.03 -3.08 -4.71
C LEU A 116 30.78 -1.81 -4.35
N SER A 117 31.90 -1.96 -3.64
CA SER A 117 32.84 -0.86 -3.42
C SER A 117 33.51 -0.43 -4.72
N PRO A 118 34.15 0.77 -4.77
CA PRO A 118 34.89 1.22 -5.96
C PRO A 118 35.99 0.27 -6.43
N ASN A 119 36.49 -0.60 -5.55
CA ASN A 119 37.53 -1.58 -5.86
C ASN A 119 36.95 -2.94 -6.32
N GLY A 120 35.63 -3.10 -6.35
CA GLY A 120 34.94 -4.33 -6.74
C GLY A 120 34.62 -5.30 -5.59
N ASP A 121 35.02 -5.00 -4.36
CA ASP A 121 34.69 -5.81 -3.19
C ASP A 121 33.22 -5.63 -2.79
N THR A 122 32.55 -6.71 -2.39
CA THR A 122 31.21 -6.66 -1.81
C THR A 122 31.27 -6.20 -0.36
N VAL A 123 30.56 -5.11 -0.04
CA VAL A 123 30.51 -4.49 1.29
C VAL A 123 29.07 -4.30 1.74
N ALA A 124 28.86 -4.00 3.03
CA ALA A 124 27.54 -3.65 3.54
C ALA A 124 27.00 -2.39 2.84
N PHE A 125 25.72 -2.41 2.48
CA PHE A 125 25.05 -1.25 1.90
C PHE A 125 25.13 -0.05 2.85
N SER A 126 25.64 1.07 2.35
CA SER A 126 25.99 2.24 3.17
C SER A 126 25.05 3.44 3.00
N GLN A 127 24.13 3.39 2.03
CA GLN A 127 23.18 4.48 1.85
C GLN A 127 22.06 4.40 2.89
N ASP A 128 21.47 5.56 3.13
CA ASP A 128 20.30 5.71 3.96
C ASP A 128 19.11 4.91 3.42
N LEU A 129 18.40 4.23 4.32
CA LEU A 129 17.38 3.25 3.97
C LEU A 129 16.18 3.29 4.92
N ARG A 130 15.06 3.77 4.39
CA ARG A 130 13.73 3.69 5.02
C ARG A 130 12.76 3.12 4.01
N LEU A 131 12.39 1.86 4.19
CA LEU A 131 11.61 1.09 3.24
C LEU A 131 10.12 1.42 3.37
N HIS A 132 9.45 1.54 2.24
CA HIS A 132 8.00 1.69 2.17
C HIS A 132 7.43 0.58 1.27
N GLY A 133 6.62 0.92 0.26
CA GLY A 133 6.16 -0.04 -0.73
C GLY A 133 7.29 -0.59 -1.60
N PHE A 134 7.14 -1.83 -2.06
CA PHE A 134 8.12 -2.45 -2.95
C PHE A 134 7.49 -3.50 -3.86
N ASP A 135 8.17 -3.80 -4.95
CA ASP A 135 7.79 -4.90 -5.84
C ASP A 135 9.02 -5.66 -6.35
N ILE A 136 8.75 -6.86 -6.86
CA ILE A 136 9.76 -7.77 -7.41
C ILE A 136 9.49 -7.96 -8.90
N TYR A 137 10.51 -7.71 -9.72
CA TYR A 137 10.53 -8.20 -11.10
C TYR A 137 11.24 -9.55 -11.14
N TRP A 138 10.51 -10.60 -11.52
CA TRP A 138 11.08 -11.91 -11.82
C TRP A 138 11.56 -11.95 -13.27
N ASP A 139 12.81 -12.35 -13.50
CA ASP A 139 13.32 -12.49 -14.86
C ASP A 139 12.55 -13.59 -15.62
N PRO A 140 11.98 -13.32 -16.81
CA PRO A 140 11.23 -14.32 -17.57
C PRO A 140 12.08 -15.51 -18.04
N GLU A 141 13.39 -15.32 -18.20
CA GLU A 141 14.31 -16.36 -18.64
C GLU A 141 14.88 -17.16 -17.45
N ASP A 142 15.05 -16.52 -16.30
CA ASP A 142 15.45 -17.15 -15.04
C ASP A 142 14.67 -16.58 -13.84
N PRO A 143 13.52 -17.18 -13.48
CA PRO A 143 12.69 -16.68 -12.37
C PRO A 143 13.37 -16.71 -10.99
N GLN A 144 14.54 -17.36 -10.84
CA GLN A 144 15.34 -17.26 -9.61
C GLN A 144 16.11 -15.94 -9.53
N SER A 145 16.38 -15.31 -10.68
CA SER A 145 16.94 -13.98 -10.79
C SER A 145 15.84 -12.95 -10.60
N MET A 146 15.87 -12.27 -9.47
CA MET A 146 14.88 -11.29 -9.05
C MET A 146 15.51 -9.91 -8.99
N THR A 147 14.74 -8.90 -9.39
CA THR A 147 15.07 -7.49 -9.17
C THR A 147 14.08 -6.89 -8.20
N PHE A 148 14.54 -6.50 -7.02
CA PHE A 148 13.75 -5.82 -6.01
C PHE A 148 13.82 -4.32 -6.24
N MET A 149 12.68 -3.64 -6.18
CA MET A 149 12.59 -2.19 -6.26
C MET A 149 11.85 -1.67 -5.05
N PHE A 150 12.56 -0.99 -4.16
CA PHE A 150 12.00 -0.43 -2.94
C PHE A 150 11.82 1.08 -3.07
N ILE A 151 10.64 1.58 -2.69
CA ILE A 151 10.53 2.98 -2.30
C ILE A 151 11.41 3.20 -1.06
N ASN A 152 12.30 4.18 -1.14
CA ASN A 152 13.27 4.51 -0.11
C ASN A 152 13.15 6.00 0.27
N HIS A 153 12.70 6.26 1.50
CA HIS A 153 12.62 7.61 2.07
C HIS A 153 13.96 8.03 2.68
N GLN A 154 14.90 8.45 1.84
CA GLN A 154 16.16 9.01 2.34
C GLN A 154 15.88 10.33 3.07
N LEU A 155 16.78 10.71 3.97
CA LEU A 155 16.65 11.86 4.87
C LEU A 155 16.30 13.16 4.15
N ASP A 156 16.84 13.36 2.95
CA ASP A 156 16.70 14.59 2.17
C ASP A 156 15.80 14.46 0.93
N HIS A 157 15.42 13.24 0.52
CA HIS A 157 14.59 12.98 -0.65
C HIS A 157 14.06 11.55 -0.71
N ASP A 158 13.02 11.36 -1.50
CA ASP A 158 12.51 10.04 -1.87
C ASP A 158 13.24 9.50 -3.11
N ALA A 159 13.49 8.19 -3.10
CA ALA A 159 14.19 7.46 -4.15
C ALA A 159 13.60 6.07 -4.36
N VAL A 160 14.05 5.41 -5.43
CA VAL A 160 13.86 3.96 -5.62
C VAL A 160 15.20 3.25 -5.51
N SER A 161 15.37 2.41 -4.50
CA SER A 161 16.56 1.56 -4.36
C SER A 161 16.32 0.23 -5.07
N ILE A 162 17.16 -0.09 -6.05
CA ILE A 162 17.05 -1.29 -6.88
C ILE A 162 18.16 -2.27 -6.50
N PHE A 163 17.78 -3.52 -6.22
CA PHE A 163 18.70 -4.59 -5.87
C PHE A 163 18.47 -5.82 -6.74
N SER A 164 19.55 -6.50 -7.07
CA SER A 164 19.52 -7.86 -7.62
C SER A 164 19.49 -8.88 -6.49
N TYR A 165 18.77 -9.95 -6.69
CA TYR A 165 18.65 -11.04 -5.73
C TYR A 165 18.53 -12.37 -6.45
N LEU A 166 19.33 -13.34 -6.01
CA LEU A 166 19.15 -14.73 -6.43
C LEU A 166 18.34 -15.45 -5.36
N SER A 167 17.26 -16.12 -5.76
CA SER A 167 16.38 -16.87 -4.85
C SER A 167 17.16 -17.75 -3.87
N GLY A 168 16.94 -17.56 -2.57
CA GLY A 168 17.59 -18.33 -1.51
C GLY A 168 18.98 -17.82 -1.12
N SER A 169 19.47 -16.73 -1.71
CA SER A 169 20.65 -16.02 -1.23
C SER A 169 20.39 -15.38 0.13
N ASP A 170 21.44 -15.27 0.95
CA ASP A 170 21.41 -14.54 2.23
C ASP A 170 21.48 -13.02 2.05
N TYR A 171 21.72 -12.54 0.82
CA TYR A 171 21.89 -11.13 0.52
C TYR A 171 21.30 -10.71 -0.82
N MET A 172 20.92 -9.43 -0.89
CA MET A 172 20.64 -8.68 -2.12
C MET A 172 21.83 -7.77 -2.44
N LEU A 173 22.15 -7.61 -3.72
CA LEU A 173 23.22 -6.73 -4.18
C LEU A 173 22.61 -5.49 -4.83
N HIS A 174 22.93 -4.32 -4.27
CA HIS A 174 22.52 -3.02 -4.76
C HIS A 174 22.99 -2.81 -6.20
N MET A 175 22.08 -2.34 -7.03
CA MET A 175 22.33 -2.03 -8.44
C MET A 175 22.34 -0.53 -8.69
N GLU A 176 21.27 0.15 -8.29
CA GLU A 176 21.14 1.59 -8.47
C GLU A 176 20.17 2.19 -7.44
N THR A 177 20.40 3.43 -7.05
CA THR A 177 19.42 4.25 -6.33
C THR A 177 18.97 5.34 -7.28
N VAL A 178 17.70 5.32 -7.67
CA VAL A 178 17.14 6.21 -8.69
C VAL A 178 16.40 7.37 -8.04
N LYS A 179 16.73 8.59 -8.46
CA LYS A 179 16.12 9.84 -7.99
C LYS A 179 15.46 10.55 -9.17
N SER A 180 14.38 11.25 -8.89
CA SER A 180 13.67 12.05 -9.89
C SER A 180 12.82 13.12 -9.20
N GLU A 181 12.66 14.28 -9.84
CA GLU A 181 11.71 15.30 -9.39
C GLU A 181 10.25 14.80 -9.41
N LEU A 182 9.98 13.71 -10.14
CA LEU A 182 8.67 13.07 -10.19
C LEU A 182 8.46 12.02 -9.09
N LEU A 183 9.42 11.81 -8.17
CA LEU A 183 9.35 10.82 -7.09
C LEU A 183 9.27 11.42 -5.67
N TRP A 184 9.01 12.72 -5.56
CA TRP A 184 9.11 13.51 -4.31
C TRP A 184 8.20 13.14 -3.12
N SER A 185 7.25 12.21 -3.29
CA SER A 185 6.33 11.74 -2.25
C SER A 185 5.91 10.32 -2.58
N ALA A 186 6.88 9.48 -2.94
CA ALA A 186 6.64 8.16 -3.47
C ALA A 186 6.09 7.23 -2.38
N ASN A 187 5.08 6.42 -2.69
CA ASN A 187 4.42 5.58 -1.69
C ASN A 187 4.62 4.09 -1.98
N ASN A 188 4.17 3.62 -3.14
CA ASN A 188 4.32 2.23 -3.57
C ASN A 188 4.73 2.16 -5.06
N ILE A 189 5.16 0.98 -5.50
CA ILE A 189 5.77 0.72 -6.79
C ILE A 189 5.28 -0.60 -7.38
N VAL A 190 5.23 -0.69 -8.70
CA VAL A 190 5.06 -1.96 -9.41
C VAL A 190 6.09 -2.05 -10.53
N ALA A 191 6.84 -3.14 -10.54
CA ALA A 191 7.93 -3.36 -11.47
C ALA A 191 7.38 -3.83 -12.83
N THR A 192 8.05 -3.41 -13.91
CA THR A 192 7.69 -3.79 -15.29
C THR A 192 8.87 -4.37 -16.07
N SER A 193 10.08 -4.19 -15.56
CA SER A 193 11.32 -4.82 -16.03
C SER A 193 12.37 -4.74 -14.91
N GLN A 194 13.61 -5.14 -15.19
CA GLN A 194 14.75 -4.94 -14.28
C GLN A 194 15.04 -3.46 -13.95
N ARG A 195 14.49 -2.50 -14.71
CA ARG A 195 14.70 -1.05 -14.48
C ARG A 195 13.42 -0.21 -14.58
N GLY A 196 12.40 -0.71 -15.26
CA GLY A 196 11.17 0.02 -15.53
C GLY A 196 10.14 -0.24 -14.45
N PHE A 197 9.40 0.78 -14.05
CA PHE A 197 8.39 0.68 -13.00
C PHE A 197 7.35 1.80 -13.08
N TYR A 198 6.22 1.59 -12.42
CA TYR A 198 5.28 2.64 -12.02
C TYR A 198 5.41 2.90 -10.53
N ALA A 199 5.40 4.15 -10.11
CA ALA A 199 5.42 4.53 -8.70
C ALA A 199 4.30 5.53 -8.38
N THR A 200 3.53 5.27 -7.34
CA THR A 200 2.53 6.23 -6.83
C THR A 200 3.23 7.33 -6.07
N ASN A 201 2.76 8.56 -6.26
CA ASN A 201 3.18 9.73 -5.49
C ASN A 201 1.94 10.30 -4.82
N ASP A 202 1.86 10.15 -3.50
CA ASP A 202 0.61 10.31 -2.77
C ASP A 202 0.13 11.77 -2.72
N GLU A 203 1.07 12.72 -2.70
CA GLU A 203 0.78 14.13 -2.58
C GLU A 203 1.70 15.01 -3.43
N ARG A 204 1.23 16.24 -3.68
CA ARG A 204 2.04 17.30 -4.29
C ARG A 204 2.91 18.05 -3.27
N PHE A 205 2.54 18.04 -2.00
CA PHE A 205 3.23 18.82 -0.99
C PHE A 205 3.76 17.87 0.08
N PRO A 206 5.07 17.64 0.18
CA PRO A 206 5.61 16.64 1.11
C PRO A 206 5.47 17.07 2.58
N ARG A 207 5.37 18.37 2.86
CA ARG A 207 5.22 18.94 4.21
C ARG A 207 4.58 20.33 4.21
N GLY A 208 4.26 20.82 5.39
CA GLY A 208 3.83 22.18 5.71
C GLY A 208 2.33 22.41 5.61
N ALA A 209 1.94 23.69 5.69
CA ALA A 209 0.52 24.08 5.67
C ALA A 209 -0.20 23.62 4.38
N MET A 210 0.49 23.62 3.24
CA MET A 210 -0.10 23.21 1.96
C MET A 210 -0.41 21.71 1.93
N ARG A 211 0.45 20.86 2.51
CA ARG A 211 0.17 19.43 2.75
C ARG A 211 -1.11 19.27 3.57
N LYS A 212 -1.21 19.96 4.71
CA LYS A 212 -2.40 19.91 5.57
C LYS A 212 -3.67 20.37 4.84
N ILE A 213 -3.59 21.44 4.06
CA ILE A 213 -4.72 21.95 3.28
C ILE A 213 -5.14 20.92 2.23
N SER A 214 -4.19 20.38 1.46
CA SER A 214 -4.46 19.39 0.41
C SER A 214 -5.15 18.16 0.99
N ASN A 215 -4.60 17.59 2.05
CA ASN A 215 -5.14 16.42 2.74
C ASN A 215 -6.53 16.63 3.32
N ASN A 216 -6.78 17.78 3.97
CA ASN A 216 -8.08 18.05 4.57
C ASN A 216 -9.15 18.33 3.50
N LEU A 217 -8.78 18.97 2.39
CA LEU A 217 -9.67 19.24 1.26
C LEU A 217 -9.76 18.07 0.26
N ARG A 218 -8.95 17.01 0.44
CA ARG A 218 -8.88 15.83 -0.44
C ARG A 218 -8.64 16.24 -1.90
N LEU A 219 -7.68 17.15 -2.10
CA LEU A 219 -7.37 17.62 -3.44
C LEU A 219 -6.80 16.45 -4.28
N PRO A 220 -7.13 16.39 -5.58
CA PRO A 220 -6.55 15.42 -6.49
C PRO A 220 -5.19 15.93 -6.98
N ASP A 221 -4.16 15.88 -6.14
CA ASP A 221 -2.85 16.44 -6.45
C ASP A 221 -1.72 15.40 -6.48
N GLY A 222 -2.03 14.12 -6.24
CA GLY A 222 -1.12 13.00 -6.44
C GLY A 222 -1.06 12.55 -7.90
N HIS A 223 -0.03 11.75 -8.22
CA HIS A 223 0.23 11.25 -9.57
C HIS A 223 0.89 9.87 -9.55
N ILE A 224 0.96 9.24 -10.72
CA ILE A 224 1.75 8.03 -10.95
C ILE A 224 2.88 8.39 -11.89
N THR A 225 4.08 8.05 -11.48
CA THR A 225 5.31 8.20 -12.27
C THR A 225 5.60 6.91 -12.98
N TYR A 226 5.97 6.98 -14.26
CA TYR A 226 6.51 5.85 -15.01
C TYR A 226 7.98 6.10 -15.32
N ARG A 227 8.82 5.11 -15.03
CA ARG A 227 10.18 5.02 -15.51
C ARG A 227 10.28 3.88 -16.51
N ASN A 228 10.82 4.14 -17.70
CA ASN A 228 11.06 3.10 -18.68
C ASN A 228 12.45 2.43 -18.51
N ASN A 229 12.72 1.39 -19.29
CA ASN A 229 13.99 0.62 -19.21
C ASN A 229 15.23 1.45 -19.54
N SER A 230 15.09 2.51 -20.34
CA SER A 230 16.18 3.44 -20.65
C SER A 230 16.47 4.46 -19.54
N GLY A 231 15.62 4.50 -18.50
CA GLY A 231 15.74 5.39 -17.36
C GLY A 231 15.02 6.73 -17.52
N HIS A 232 14.22 6.90 -18.58
CA HIS A 232 13.42 8.11 -18.78
C HIS A 232 12.17 8.09 -17.88
N PHE A 233 11.89 9.24 -17.28
CA PHE A 233 10.77 9.46 -16.36
C PHE A 233 9.63 10.25 -17.03
N SER A 234 8.39 9.90 -16.71
CA SER A 234 7.19 10.62 -17.17
C SER A 234 6.05 10.49 -16.16
N ILE A 235 5.08 11.39 -16.22
CA ILE A 235 3.82 11.23 -15.48
C ILE A 235 2.90 10.33 -16.30
N ALA A 236 2.56 9.18 -15.74
CA ALA A 236 1.71 8.17 -16.38
C ALA A 236 0.23 8.46 -16.18
N ALA A 237 -0.15 8.94 -15.00
CA ALA A 237 -1.48 9.47 -14.67
C ALA A 237 -1.34 10.56 -13.60
N ALA A 238 -2.26 11.53 -13.61
CA ALA A 238 -2.25 12.67 -12.69
C ALA A 238 -3.65 12.94 -12.14
N ASN A 239 -3.73 13.87 -11.20
CA ASN A 239 -4.96 14.27 -10.52
C ASN A 239 -5.62 13.12 -9.76
N ILE A 240 -4.79 12.35 -9.05
CA ILE A 240 -5.24 11.23 -8.24
C ILE A 240 -5.30 11.69 -6.78
N ARG A 241 -6.39 11.33 -6.10
CA ARG A 241 -6.60 11.64 -4.68
C ARG A 241 -5.84 10.64 -3.81
N TYR A 242 -4.64 11.01 -3.37
CA TYR A 242 -3.82 10.18 -2.48
C TYR A 242 -3.62 8.76 -3.02
N PRO A 243 -2.96 8.59 -4.19
CA PRO A 243 -2.61 7.26 -4.68
C PRO A 243 -1.62 6.60 -3.71
N ASN A 244 -1.92 5.38 -3.29
CA ASN A 244 -1.14 4.66 -2.29
C ASN A 244 -0.67 3.33 -2.93
N GLY A 245 -1.21 2.17 -2.55
CA GLY A 245 -0.87 0.88 -3.13
C GLY A 245 -1.09 0.84 -4.64
N ILE A 246 -0.14 0.24 -5.36
CA ILE A 246 -0.22 -0.02 -6.79
C ILE A 246 0.13 -1.48 -7.05
N ALA A 247 -0.61 -2.11 -7.94
CA ALA A 247 -0.36 -3.50 -8.32
C ALA A 247 -0.70 -3.73 -9.78
N ARG A 248 -0.15 -4.79 -10.36
CA ARG A 248 -0.38 -5.19 -11.74
C ARG A 248 -0.92 -6.61 -11.81
N TYR A 249 -1.82 -6.85 -12.75
CA TYR A 249 -2.13 -8.19 -13.20
C TYR A 249 -2.39 -8.19 -14.69
N GLN A 250 -1.71 -9.08 -15.40
CA GLN A 250 -1.62 -9.05 -16.86
C GLN A 250 -1.21 -7.65 -17.33
N ASP A 251 -2.01 -6.98 -18.14
CA ASP A 251 -1.73 -5.64 -18.64
C ASP A 251 -2.53 -4.55 -17.92
N GLN A 252 -3.15 -4.84 -16.77
CA GLN A 252 -3.91 -3.84 -16.02
C GLN A 252 -3.16 -3.37 -14.78
N ILE A 253 -3.27 -2.08 -14.50
CA ILE A 253 -2.73 -1.45 -13.29
C ILE A 253 -3.88 -1.05 -12.37
N TYR A 254 -3.76 -1.44 -11.11
CA TYR A 254 -4.70 -1.15 -10.05
C TYR A 254 -4.03 -0.19 -9.07
N VAL A 255 -4.77 0.81 -8.61
CA VAL A 255 -4.21 1.87 -7.76
C VAL A 255 -5.20 2.18 -6.65
N ALA A 256 -4.82 1.92 -5.41
CA ALA A 256 -5.57 2.34 -4.24
C ALA A 256 -5.56 3.88 -4.13
N SER A 257 -6.70 4.44 -3.74
CA SER A 257 -6.89 5.87 -3.52
C SER A 257 -7.44 6.10 -2.14
N CYS A 258 -6.67 6.73 -1.25
CA CYS A 258 -7.05 6.84 0.16
C CYS A 258 -8.13 7.91 0.38
N THR A 259 -8.04 9.05 -0.33
CA THR A 259 -8.96 10.20 -0.12
C THR A 259 -10.11 10.26 -1.13
N ASP A 260 -10.10 9.36 -2.13
CA ASP A 260 -11.27 8.90 -2.90
C ASP A 260 -11.44 7.38 -2.69
N PRO A 261 -11.88 6.95 -1.49
CA PRO A 261 -11.72 5.58 -1.01
C PRO A 261 -12.16 4.53 -2.03
N GLY A 262 -11.19 3.75 -2.51
CA GLY A 262 -11.43 2.77 -3.55
C GLY A 262 -10.18 2.40 -4.34
N VAL A 263 -10.37 1.65 -5.41
CA VAL A 263 -9.32 1.21 -6.33
C VAL A 263 -9.62 1.70 -7.73
N GLN A 264 -8.68 2.41 -8.34
CA GLN A 264 -8.72 2.87 -9.72
C GLN A 264 -8.06 1.85 -10.64
N ILE A 265 -8.57 1.74 -11.86
CA ILE A 265 -8.15 0.73 -12.83
C ILE A 265 -7.68 1.46 -14.08
N TYR A 266 -6.49 1.08 -14.55
CA TYR A 266 -5.83 1.69 -15.68
C TYR A 266 -5.36 0.65 -16.67
N GLN A 267 -5.36 1.03 -17.94
CA GLN A 267 -4.72 0.31 -19.04
C GLN A 267 -3.47 1.10 -19.46
N PRO A 268 -2.26 0.54 -19.32
CA PRO A 268 -1.06 1.10 -19.90
C PRO A 268 -1.15 1.10 -21.44
N ASP A 269 -0.68 2.19 -22.05
CA ASP A 269 -0.29 2.22 -23.46
C ASP A 269 1.19 1.86 -23.66
N GLU A 270 1.64 1.76 -24.91
CA GLU A 270 3.03 1.40 -25.27
C GLU A 270 4.07 2.39 -24.72
N GLY A 271 3.69 3.66 -24.50
CA GLY A 271 4.55 4.69 -23.94
C GLY A 271 4.59 4.68 -22.41
N GLY A 272 3.79 3.81 -21.79
CA GLY A 272 3.63 3.71 -20.35
C GLY A 272 2.68 4.74 -19.75
N ARG A 273 1.89 5.47 -20.55
CA ARG A 273 0.80 6.31 -20.02
C ARG A 273 -0.36 5.41 -19.60
N LEU A 274 -1.06 5.80 -18.53
CA LEU A 274 -2.13 5.02 -17.92
C LEU A 274 -3.50 5.60 -18.31
N ASP A 275 -4.23 4.88 -19.15
CA ASP A 275 -5.59 5.23 -19.57
C ASP A 275 -6.61 4.72 -18.54
N TYR A 276 -7.32 5.63 -17.88
CA TYR A 276 -8.32 5.32 -16.86
C TYR A 276 -9.49 4.51 -17.43
N GLN A 277 -9.74 3.34 -16.85
CA GLN A 277 -10.81 2.42 -17.26
C GLN A 277 -12.01 2.44 -16.31
N GLY A 278 -11.82 2.86 -15.06
CA GLY A 278 -12.88 2.86 -14.06
C GLY A 278 -12.35 2.77 -12.64
N ARG A 279 -13.27 2.60 -11.68
CA ARG A 279 -12.93 2.45 -10.27
C ARG A 279 -13.94 1.63 -9.50
N VAL A 280 -13.45 1.03 -8.42
CA VAL A 280 -14.23 0.47 -7.31
C VAL A 280 -14.31 1.54 -6.23
N ILE A 281 -15.49 1.78 -5.65
CA ILE A 281 -15.69 2.78 -4.59
C ILE A 281 -16.01 2.07 -3.29
N TYR A 282 -15.35 2.48 -2.21
CA TYR A 282 -15.58 2.00 -0.86
C TYR A 282 -16.43 3.00 -0.07
N ASN A 283 -17.35 2.47 0.73
CA ASN A 283 -18.34 3.28 1.43
C ASN A 283 -18.01 3.53 2.91
N ASP A 284 -17.14 2.73 3.51
CA ASP A 284 -16.95 2.71 4.96
C ASP A 284 -15.52 2.36 5.42
N SER A 285 -14.56 2.26 4.48
CA SER A 285 -13.15 2.03 4.77
C SER A 285 -12.25 2.73 3.76
N ILE A 286 -10.99 2.96 4.14
CA ILE A 286 -9.96 3.63 3.33
C ILE A 286 -8.92 2.59 2.91
N PRO A 287 -8.65 2.36 1.62
CA PRO A 287 -7.58 1.46 1.22
C PRO A 287 -6.20 2.03 1.52
N ASP A 288 -5.29 1.13 1.82
CA ASP A 288 -3.84 1.36 1.80
C ASP A 288 -3.27 0.49 0.65
N ASN A 289 -2.37 -0.47 0.91
CA ASN A 289 -1.86 -1.37 -0.11
C ASN A 289 -2.88 -2.40 -0.64
N ILE A 290 -2.63 -2.84 -1.87
CA ILE A 290 -3.42 -3.86 -2.57
C ILE A 290 -2.52 -5.02 -3.00
N PHE A 291 -3.00 -6.24 -2.81
CA PHE A 291 -2.36 -7.45 -3.30
C PHE A 291 -3.21 -8.01 -4.44
N VAL A 292 -2.57 -8.33 -5.56
CA VAL A 292 -3.24 -9.04 -6.67
C VAL A 292 -2.63 -10.42 -6.80
N ASP A 293 -3.46 -11.44 -6.68
CA ASP A 293 -3.03 -12.83 -6.72
C ASP A 293 -2.54 -13.20 -8.13
N PRO A 294 -1.23 -13.48 -8.31
CA PRO A 294 -0.66 -13.71 -9.64
C PRO A 294 -1.23 -14.97 -10.32
N LEU A 295 -1.84 -15.89 -9.56
CA LEU A 295 -2.41 -17.12 -10.11
C LEU A 295 -3.76 -16.91 -10.81
N ASN A 296 -4.55 -15.91 -10.40
CA ASN A 296 -5.94 -15.78 -10.83
C ASN A 296 -6.45 -14.34 -10.97
N GLY A 297 -5.64 -13.33 -10.63
CA GLY A 297 -6.01 -11.92 -10.72
C GLY A 297 -6.95 -11.44 -9.62
N GLN A 298 -7.19 -12.25 -8.58
CA GLN A 298 -8.03 -11.86 -7.45
C GLN A 298 -7.36 -10.72 -6.68
N ILE A 299 -8.08 -9.60 -6.56
CA ILE A 299 -7.60 -8.42 -5.85
C ILE A 299 -8.04 -8.50 -4.40
N TYR A 300 -7.09 -8.23 -3.51
CA TYR A 300 -7.29 -8.08 -2.07
C TYR A 300 -6.86 -6.67 -1.68
N SER A 301 -7.73 -5.96 -0.98
CA SER A 301 -7.48 -4.59 -0.54
C SER A 301 -7.54 -4.52 0.97
N THR A 302 -6.42 -4.12 1.56
CA THR A 302 -6.33 -3.90 3.00
C THR A 302 -6.76 -2.47 3.28
N THR A 303 -7.66 -2.31 4.23
CA THR A 303 -8.32 -1.03 4.46
C THR A 303 -8.41 -0.67 5.92
N PHE A 304 -8.26 0.61 6.22
CA PHE A 304 -8.49 1.17 7.54
C PHE A 304 -9.97 1.42 7.78
N LEU A 305 -10.40 1.09 9.00
CA LEU A 305 -11.69 1.47 9.55
C LEU A 305 -11.54 2.75 10.36
N LYS A 306 -12.56 3.59 10.32
CA LYS A 306 -12.65 4.82 11.12
C LYS A 306 -11.41 5.70 10.94
N ALA A 307 -11.34 6.41 9.82
CA ALA A 307 -10.21 7.29 9.47
C ALA A 307 -9.77 8.22 10.62
N ARG A 308 -10.70 8.64 11.48
CA ARG A 308 -10.40 9.44 12.67
C ARG A 308 -9.56 8.69 13.70
N GLU A 309 -9.83 7.42 13.97
CA GLU A 309 -9.05 6.61 14.92
C GLU A 309 -7.71 6.21 14.32
N THR A 310 -7.65 5.85 13.04
CA THR A 310 -6.39 5.61 12.30
C THR A 310 -5.45 6.81 12.42
N ARG A 311 -5.93 8.03 12.17
CA ARG A 311 -5.11 9.25 12.31
C ARG A 311 -4.64 9.51 13.73
N LYS A 312 -5.39 9.13 14.76
CA LYS A 312 -4.92 9.24 16.15
C LYS A 312 -3.85 8.19 16.43
N PHE A 313 -4.06 6.97 15.95
CA PHE A 313 -3.08 5.87 16.06
C PHE A 313 -1.75 6.28 15.44
N PHE A 314 -1.75 6.79 14.22
CA PHE A 314 -0.53 7.27 13.55
C PHE A 314 0.16 8.45 14.23
N LYS A 315 -0.48 9.19 15.14
CA LYS A 315 0.16 10.26 15.91
C LYS A 315 0.69 9.80 17.27
N SER A 316 0.14 8.71 17.79
CA SER A 316 0.41 8.22 19.14
C SER A 316 0.18 6.72 19.16
N PRO A 317 1.06 5.94 18.50
CA PRO A 317 0.89 4.49 18.34
C PRO A 317 0.96 3.83 19.72
N SER A 318 -0.19 3.41 20.23
CA SER A 318 -0.27 2.66 21.48
C SER A 318 -1.55 1.85 21.51
N LEU A 319 -1.39 0.53 21.63
CA LEU A 319 -2.49 -0.42 21.79
C LEU A 319 -3.37 -0.09 23.01
N ASN A 320 -2.81 0.59 24.01
CA ASN A 320 -3.53 0.93 25.25
C ASN A 320 -4.35 2.22 25.16
N THR A 321 -3.97 3.17 24.30
CA THR A 321 -4.62 4.50 24.23
C THR A 321 -5.40 4.75 22.93
N THR A 322 -5.19 3.93 21.90
CA THR A 322 -5.85 4.07 20.58
C THR A 322 -6.65 2.81 20.23
N LYS A 323 -7.61 2.48 21.10
CA LYS A 323 -8.61 1.45 20.82
C LYS A 323 -9.42 1.87 19.59
N GLU A 324 -9.70 0.93 18.69
CA GLU A 324 -10.58 1.07 17.52
C GLU A 324 -9.97 1.53 16.17
N ALA A 325 -8.63 1.56 16.01
CA ALA A 325 -7.99 1.76 14.70
C ALA A 325 -8.05 0.48 13.84
N GLY A 326 -9.27 0.01 13.58
CA GLY A 326 -9.52 -1.30 13.00
C GLY A 326 -9.13 -1.43 11.53
N THR A 327 -9.18 -2.67 11.07
CA THR A 327 -8.77 -3.11 9.74
C THR A 327 -9.90 -3.91 9.10
N LYS A 328 -10.08 -3.76 7.79
CA LYS A 328 -10.94 -4.63 6.98
C LYS A 328 -10.17 -5.10 5.75
N LEU A 329 -10.14 -6.41 5.53
CA LEU A 329 -9.63 -7.03 4.31
C LEU A 329 -10.79 -7.28 3.34
N LEU A 330 -10.70 -6.66 2.17
CA LEU A 330 -11.70 -6.78 1.11
C LEU A 330 -11.19 -7.70 -0.01
N ARG A 331 -12.09 -8.52 -0.56
CA ARG A 331 -11.93 -9.24 -1.82
C ARG A 331 -12.74 -8.54 -2.90
N LEU A 332 -12.11 -8.20 -4.03
CA LEU A 332 -12.78 -7.54 -5.16
C LEU A 332 -12.88 -8.51 -6.34
N THR A 333 -14.07 -8.97 -6.67
CA THR A 333 -14.30 -9.91 -7.77
C THR A 333 -14.89 -9.16 -8.96
N PRO A 334 -14.25 -9.16 -10.15
CA PRO A 334 -14.85 -8.61 -11.35
C PRO A 334 -16.19 -9.27 -11.63
N ARG A 335 -17.23 -8.48 -11.91
CA ARG A 335 -18.52 -9.04 -12.34
C ARG A 335 -18.42 -9.61 -13.74
N SER A 336 -19.34 -10.51 -14.08
CA SER A 336 -19.39 -11.20 -15.38
C SER A 336 -19.35 -10.26 -16.60
N ASN A 337 -19.82 -9.02 -16.43
CA ASN A 337 -19.54 -7.92 -17.33
C ASN A 337 -18.62 -6.91 -16.61
N PRO A 338 -17.38 -6.68 -17.07
CA PRO A 338 -16.45 -5.72 -16.46
C PRO A 338 -17.02 -4.31 -16.32
N SER A 339 -17.93 -3.90 -17.22
CA SER A 339 -18.59 -2.59 -17.13
C SER A 339 -19.60 -2.48 -15.98
N HIS A 340 -19.96 -3.61 -15.35
CA HIS A 340 -20.84 -3.64 -14.17
C HIS A 340 -20.09 -3.50 -12.84
N GLY A 341 -18.75 -3.36 -12.88
CA GLY A 341 -17.90 -3.15 -11.72
C GLY A 341 -17.51 -4.44 -11.01
N PHE A 342 -17.27 -4.32 -9.70
CA PHE A 342 -16.75 -5.40 -8.85
C PHE A 342 -17.75 -5.74 -7.75
N ASP A 343 -17.84 -7.02 -7.41
CA ASP A 343 -18.40 -7.45 -6.14
C ASP A 343 -17.35 -7.29 -5.05
N ILE A 344 -17.74 -6.68 -3.94
CA ILE A 344 -16.86 -6.36 -2.81
C ILE A 344 -17.31 -7.20 -1.62
N GLU A 345 -16.43 -8.03 -1.11
CA GLU A 345 -16.68 -8.90 0.04
C GLU A 345 -15.67 -8.63 1.15
N ALA A 346 -16.14 -8.50 2.39
CA ALA A 346 -15.25 -8.43 3.55
C ALA A 346 -14.86 -9.85 3.97
N LEU A 347 -13.59 -10.20 3.81
CA LEU A 347 -13.07 -11.51 4.23
C LEU A 347 -12.70 -11.55 5.70
N LEU A 348 -12.22 -10.42 6.23
CA LEU A 348 -11.79 -10.28 7.61
C LEU A 348 -12.08 -8.85 8.08
N ILE A 349 -12.56 -8.72 9.31
CA ILE A 349 -12.69 -7.43 10.00
C ILE A 349 -12.03 -7.58 11.36
N ASP A 350 -11.10 -6.72 11.67
CA ASP A 350 -10.57 -6.55 13.02
C ASP A 350 -10.98 -5.16 13.53
N SER A 351 -11.48 -5.12 14.76
CA SER A 351 -11.88 -3.86 15.40
C SER A 351 -10.69 -2.97 15.78
N GLY A 352 -9.46 -3.47 15.67
CA GLY A 352 -8.21 -2.80 16.08
C GLY A 352 -7.56 -3.45 17.31
N GLU A 353 -8.09 -4.58 17.77
CA GLU A 353 -7.54 -5.34 18.90
C GLU A 353 -6.37 -6.23 18.49
N LEU A 354 -6.42 -6.81 17.29
CA LEU A 354 -5.43 -7.77 16.82
C LEU A 354 -4.45 -7.17 15.80
N MET A 355 -4.94 -6.33 14.90
CA MET A 355 -4.18 -5.79 13.77
C MET A 355 -4.57 -4.32 13.52
N PRO A 356 -4.20 -3.41 14.43
CA PRO A 356 -4.48 -2.00 14.20
C PRO A 356 -3.72 -1.53 12.97
N THR A 357 -4.39 -0.74 12.14
CA THR A 357 -3.75 -0.06 10.99
C THR A 357 -2.97 -1.00 10.06
N ALA A 358 -3.54 -2.14 9.70
CA ALA A 358 -2.91 -2.99 8.70
C ALA A 358 -2.88 -2.29 7.33
N THR A 359 -1.78 -2.44 6.62
CA THR A 359 -1.49 -1.75 5.36
C THR A 359 -1.54 -2.70 4.18
N ILE A 360 -1.08 -3.94 4.36
CA ILE A 360 -1.05 -4.97 3.31
C ILE A 360 -1.59 -6.31 3.83
N ALA A 361 -2.21 -7.08 2.94
CA ALA A 361 -2.57 -8.47 3.17
C ALA A 361 -2.16 -9.30 1.96
N ALA A 362 -1.07 -10.05 2.08
CA ALA A 362 -0.53 -10.87 1.01
C ALA A 362 -0.92 -12.33 1.18
N ILE A 363 -1.22 -13.01 0.08
CA ILE A 363 -1.62 -14.41 0.10
C ILE A 363 -0.39 -15.29 -0.11
N GLN A 364 0.03 -15.99 0.95
CA GLN A 364 1.12 -16.94 0.86
C GLN A 364 0.61 -18.34 0.57
N ARG A 365 1.15 -18.95 -0.49
CA ARG A 365 0.87 -20.34 -0.87
C ARG A 365 2.16 -21.10 -1.07
N ARG A 366 2.32 -22.19 -0.32
CA ARG A 366 3.41 -23.13 -0.51
C ARG A 366 2.95 -24.52 -0.11
N ASN A 367 3.21 -25.51 -0.95
CA ASN A 367 2.71 -26.86 -0.76
C ASN A 367 1.17 -26.88 -0.62
N GLN A 368 0.64 -27.45 0.47
CA GLN A 368 -0.79 -27.47 0.78
C GLN A 368 -1.24 -26.32 1.69
N ILE A 369 -0.32 -25.43 2.08
CA ILE A 369 -0.59 -24.34 3.01
C ILE A 369 -1.00 -23.10 2.22
N GLN A 370 -2.12 -22.50 2.64
CA GLN A 370 -2.60 -21.21 2.17
C GLN A 370 -2.98 -20.34 3.36
N ARG A 371 -2.35 -19.18 3.47
CA ARG A 371 -2.52 -18.25 4.59
C ARG A 371 -2.43 -16.81 4.13
N VAL A 372 -2.91 -15.90 4.97
CA VAL A 372 -2.86 -14.46 4.76
C VAL A 372 -1.81 -13.89 5.70
N LEU A 373 -0.80 -13.22 5.15
CA LEU A 373 0.17 -12.44 5.91
C LEU A 373 -0.31 -10.99 5.91
N ILE A 374 -0.41 -10.39 7.09
CA ILE A 374 -0.96 -9.05 7.27
C ILE A 374 0.12 -8.18 7.93
N GLY A 375 0.57 -7.19 7.16
CA GLY A 375 1.54 -6.18 7.57
C GLY A 375 0.86 -4.91 8.09
N CYS A 376 1.60 -4.12 8.84
CA CYS A 376 1.17 -2.81 9.32
C CYS A 376 2.37 -1.88 9.47
N VAL A 377 2.15 -0.60 9.21
CA VAL A 377 3.20 0.42 9.30
C VAL A 377 3.68 0.71 10.73
N MET A 378 2.79 0.59 11.72
CA MET A 378 3.05 1.04 13.10
C MET A 378 2.80 -0.04 14.17
N CYS A 379 3.10 -1.30 13.88
CA CYS A 379 3.11 -2.38 14.89
C CYS A 379 4.47 -3.07 15.00
N ASN A 380 4.71 -3.72 16.14
CA ASN A 380 5.95 -4.45 16.42
C ASN A 380 5.81 -5.97 16.20
N PHE A 381 4.90 -6.38 15.31
CA PHE A 381 4.60 -7.76 14.96
C PHE A 381 4.06 -7.84 13.53
N LEU A 382 4.04 -9.06 12.98
CA LEU A 382 3.28 -9.44 11.80
C LEU A 382 2.05 -10.27 12.23
N VAL A 383 0.95 -10.21 11.47
CA VAL A 383 -0.19 -11.12 11.69
C VAL A 383 -0.26 -12.19 10.61
N VAL A 384 -0.44 -13.44 11.03
CA VAL A 384 -0.66 -14.59 10.15
C VAL A 384 -2.05 -15.15 10.41
N CYS A 385 -2.86 -15.30 9.36
CA CYS A 385 -4.20 -15.86 9.43
C CYS A 385 -4.35 -17.08 8.53
N ASP A 386 -4.74 -18.20 9.12
CA ASP A 386 -5.00 -19.44 8.37
C ASP A 386 -6.46 -19.52 7.94
N ASN A 387 -6.76 -20.18 6.82
CA ASN A 387 -8.13 -20.52 6.38
C ASN A 387 -9.09 -19.32 6.15
N VAL A 388 -8.62 -18.07 6.11
CA VAL A 388 -9.48 -16.89 5.88
C VAL A 388 -10.15 -16.95 4.51
N LEU A 389 -9.39 -17.34 3.48
CA LEU A 389 -9.84 -17.39 2.10
C LEU A 389 -10.92 -18.46 1.81
N LEU A 390 -11.08 -19.43 2.71
CA LEU A 390 -12.07 -20.50 2.57
C LEU A 390 -13.45 -20.10 3.11
N LYS A 391 -13.54 -19.00 3.85
CA LYS A 391 -14.78 -18.53 4.46
C LYS A 391 -15.46 -17.55 3.51
N LYS A 392 -16.77 -17.75 3.29
CA LYS A 392 -17.64 -16.79 2.59
C LYS A 392 -18.58 -16.14 3.61
N TYR A 393 -18.86 -14.86 3.44
CA TYR A 393 -19.85 -14.12 4.23
C TYR A 393 -21.21 -14.03 3.54
#